data_AF-A0A1M6XN71-F1
#
_entry.id   AF-A0A1M6XN71-F1
#
_cell.length_a   1.000
_cell.length_b   1.000
_cell.length_c   1.000
_cell.angle_alpha   90.00
_cell.angle_beta   90.00
_cell.angle_gamma   90.00
#
_symmetry.space_group_name_H-M   'P 1'
#
loop_
_entity.id
_entity.type
_entity.pdbx_description
1 polymer ?
#
loop_
_entity_poly.entity_id
_entity_poly.type
_entity_poly.pdbx_seq_one_letter_code
_entity_poly.pdbx_strand_id
1 'polypeptide(L)'
;MSIVSLESTDEKNVSCSITNFLAAYGIISLLSQCGGSKLKGVPVKELFAYTLTNAFRMGSFYMQQKLGNVRENFSKNTYYRFIMSPRTNWLRFTTLLSERIINRHIRPLTSESWDDCFVIDDSLYERAGYKRTELA
;
A
#
# COMPACT_ATOMS: atom_id res chain seq x y z
N MET A 1 12.39 18.21 0.04
CA MET A 1 12.15 16.79 -0.30
C MET A 1 11.83 16.72 -1.79
N SER A 2 12.60 15.97 -2.59
CA SER A 2 12.21 15.69 -3.97
C SER A 2 11.18 14.57 -3.93
N ILE A 3 9.91 14.96 -3.96
CA ILE A 3 8.78 14.06 -4.16
C ILE A 3 8.88 13.60 -5.62
N VAL A 4 8.90 12.28 -5.83
CA VAL A 4 8.97 11.62 -7.15
C VAL A 4 8.19 12.44 -8.17
N SER A 5 8.92 12.96 -9.16
CA SER A 5 8.37 13.72 -10.27
C SER A 5 7.30 12.88 -10.98
N LEU A 6 6.20 13.53 -11.38
CA LEU A 6 5.17 12.97 -12.27
C LEU A 6 5.72 12.78 -13.70
N GLU A 7 6.92 12.22 -13.85
CA GLU A 7 7.43 11.81 -15.15
C GLU A 7 6.86 10.43 -15.50
N SER A 8 6.38 10.29 -16.74
CA SER A 8 5.74 9.05 -17.22
C SER A 8 6.61 7.79 -17.10
N THR A 9 7.93 7.97 -16.99
CA THR A 9 8.91 6.90 -16.76
C THR A 9 8.92 6.45 -15.30
N ASP A 10 8.89 7.39 -14.35
CA ASP A 10 8.82 7.11 -12.92
C ASP A 10 7.52 6.38 -12.56
N GLU A 11 6.40 6.76 -13.18
CA GLU A 11 5.12 6.07 -12.97
C GLU A 11 5.17 4.59 -13.36
N LYS A 12 5.82 4.25 -14.49
CA LYS A 12 5.98 2.86 -14.94
C LYS A 12 6.88 2.07 -13.99
N ASN A 13 7.97 2.69 -13.53
CA ASN A 13 8.90 2.07 -12.58
C ASN A 13 8.20 1.77 -11.25
N VAL A 14 7.42 2.72 -10.71
CA VAL A 14 6.64 2.53 -9.49
C VAL A 14 5.63 1.39 -9.65
N SER A 15 4.86 1.38 -10.74
CA SER A 15 3.88 0.30 -10.99
C SER A 15 4.53 -1.08 -11.15
N CYS A 16 5.70 -1.15 -11.79
CA CYS A 16 6.48 -2.38 -11.90
C CYS A 16 6.96 -2.86 -10.53
N SER A 17 7.58 -1.97 -9.73
CA SER A 17 8.05 -2.26 -8.37
C SER A 17 6.92 -2.73 -7.46
N ILE A 18 5.75 -2.10 -7.53
CA ILE A 18 4.55 -2.53 -6.80
C ILE A 18 4.15 -3.94 -7.22
N THR A 19 4.09 -4.22 -8.52
CA THR A 19 3.68 -5.53 -9.02
C THR A 19 4.64 -6.63 -8.57
N ASN A 20 5.95 -6.35 -8.63
CA ASN A 20 6.99 -7.26 -8.16
C ASN A 20 6.91 -7.48 -6.65
N PHE A 21 6.68 -6.41 -5.87
CA PHE A 21 6.49 -6.51 -4.42
C PHE A 21 5.27 -7.37 -4.05
N LEU A 22 4.13 -7.16 -4.71
CA LEU A 22 2.91 -7.96 -4.49
C LEU A 22 3.16 -9.45 -4.78
N ALA A 23 3.91 -9.76 -5.83
CA ALA A 23 4.26 -11.11 -6.22
C ALA A 23 5.25 -11.76 -5.24
N ALA A 24 6.38 -11.10 -4.96
CA ALA A 24 7.46 -11.62 -4.14
C ALA A 24 7.01 -12.01 -2.72
N TYR A 25 6.12 -11.22 -2.12
CA TYR A 25 5.65 -11.45 -0.75
C TYR A 25 4.27 -12.09 -0.67
N GLY A 26 3.65 -12.44 -1.81
CA GLY A 26 2.35 -13.12 -1.86
C GLY A 26 1.23 -12.29 -1.21
N ILE A 27 1.23 -10.98 -1.45
CA ILE A 27 0.44 -10.01 -0.67
C ILE A 27 -1.07 -10.24 -0.80
N ILE A 28 -1.54 -10.67 -1.97
CA ILE A 28 -2.96 -10.94 -2.18
C ILE A 28 -3.43 -12.14 -1.35
N SER A 29 -2.57 -13.15 -1.17
CA SER A 29 -2.86 -14.31 -0.31
C SER A 29 -2.95 -13.88 1.16
N LEU A 30 -1.99 -13.08 1.63
CA LEU A 30 -2.01 -12.49 2.97
C LEU A 30 -3.27 -11.67 3.23
N LEU A 31 -3.64 -10.81 2.28
CA LEU A 31 -4.81 -9.98 2.39
C LEU A 31 -6.09 -10.82 2.47
N SER A 32 -6.17 -11.91 1.71
CA SER A 32 -7.28 -12.88 1.77
C SER A 32 -7.38 -13.56 3.14
N GLN A 33 -6.25 -13.98 3.73
CA GLN A 33 -6.20 -14.57 5.08
C GLN A 33 -6.67 -13.61 6.17
N CYS A 34 -6.59 -12.30 5.90
CA CYS A 34 -7.03 -11.23 6.78
C CYS A 34 -8.43 -10.70 6.43
N GLY A 35 -9.20 -11.39 5.58
CA GLY A 35 -10.58 -11.00 5.26
C GLY A 35 -10.71 -9.91 4.20
N GLY A 36 -9.61 -9.52 3.54
CA GLY A 36 -9.60 -8.55 2.44
C GLY A 36 -9.92 -9.16 1.06
N SER A 37 -10.54 -10.33 1.03
CA SER A 37 -11.06 -10.94 -0.20
C SER A 37 -12.36 -10.27 -0.65
N LYS A 38 -12.67 -10.36 -1.95
CA LYS A 38 -13.96 -9.94 -2.51
C LYS A 38 -14.72 -11.15 -3.02
N LEU A 39 -16.05 -11.09 -2.86
CA LEU A 39 -16.98 -12.08 -3.40
C LEU A 39 -17.23 -11.88 -4.91
N LYS A 40 -17.24 -10.62 -5.39
CA LYS A 40 -17.52 -10.29 -6.79
C LYS A 40 -17.00 -8.90 -7.20
N GLY A 41 -16.91 -8.69 -8.50
CA GLY A 41 -16.53 -7.41 -9.12
C GLY A 41 -15.03 -7.30 -9.39
N VAL A 42 -14.49 -6.11 -9.19
CA VAL A 42 -13.08 -5.79 -9.47
C VAL A 42 -12.12 -6.64 -8.63
N PRO A 43 -11.10 -7.25 -9.23
CA PRO A 43 -10.09 -8.04 -8.53
C PRO A 43 -9.42 -7.27 -7.39
N VAL A 44 -9.20 -7.94 -6.26
CA VAL A 44 -8.52 -7.37 -5.09
C VAL A 44 -7.11 -6.91 -5.44
N LYS A 45 -6.42 -7.65 -6.32
CA LYS A 45 -5.08 -7.28 -6.80
C LYS A 45 -5.06 -5.90 -7.46
N GLU A 46 -6.04 -5.60 -8.30
CA GLU A 46 -6.14 -4.30 -8.99
C GLU A 46 -6.39 -3.16 -8.01
N LEU A 47 -7.35 -3.35 -7.08
CA LEU A 47 -7.68 -2.34 -6.08
C LEU A 47 -6.51 -2.08 -5.14
N PHE A 48 -5.84 -3.12 -4.68
CA PHE A 48 -4.71 -2.98 -3.77
C PHE A 48 -3.48 -2.38 -4.47
N ALA A 49 -3.17 -2.81 -5.70
CA ALA A 49 -2.09 -2.21 -6.49
C ALA A 49 -2.36 -0.72 -6.76
N TYR A 50 -3.60 -0.36 -7.08
CA TYR A 50 -3.99 1.04 -7.27
C TYR A 50 -3.89 1.85 -5.97
N THR A 51 -4.35 1.31 -4.83
CA THR A 51 -4.19 1.95 -3.51
C THR A 51 -2.73 2.21 -3.19
N LEU A 52 -1.86 1.21 -3.39
CA LEU A 52 -0.44 1.35 -3.13
C LEU A 52 0.22 2.37 -4.08
N THR A 53 -0.20 2.36 -5.34
CA THR A 53 0.26 3.35 -6.34
C THR A 53 -0.11 4.77 -5.92
N ASN A 54 -1.32 4.99 -5.42
CA ASN A 54 -1.75 6.29 -4.90
C ASN A 54 -0.99 6.75 -3.64
N ALA A 55 -0.31 5.85 -2.92
CA ALA A 55 0.56 6.25 -1.81
C ALA A 55 1.88 6.85 -2.31
N PHE A 56 2.35 6.46 -3.51
CA PHE A 56 3.58 6.96 -4.11
C PHE A 56 3.34 8.07 -5.15
N ARG A 57 2.11 8.16 -5.69
CA ARG A 57 1.72 9.24 -6.60
C ARG A 57 1.11 10.41 -5.83
N MET A 58 1.39 11.63 -6.26
CA MET A 58 0.70 12.82 -5.75
C MET A 58 -0.74 12.88 -6.30
N GLY A 59 -1.67 12.13 -5.71
CA GLY A 59 -3.08 12.24 -6.08
C GLY A 59 -3.98 11.14 -5.52
N SER A 60 -4.96 11.53 -4.72
CA SER A 60 -6.06 10.63 -4.34
C SER A 60 -6.96 10.33 -5.55
N PHE A 61 -7.75 9.25 -5.46
CA PHE A 61 -8.81 8.94 -6.44
C PHE A 61 -9.69 10.17 -6.72
N TYR A 62 -10.01 10.93 -5.66
CA TYR A 62 -10.80 12.16 -5.79
C TYR A 62 -10.11 13.21 -6.65
N MET A 63 -8.81 13.45 -6.45
CA MET A 63 -8.05 14.41 -7.26
C MET A 63 -7.95 13.96 -8.72
N GLN A 64 -7.69 12.68 -8.95
CA GLN A 64 -7.65 12.11 -10.30
C GLN A 64 -9.01 12.25 -11.01
N GLN A 65 -10.12 12.02 -10.28
CA GLN A 65 -11.47 12.20 -10.80
C GLN A 65 -11.76 13.67 -11.13
N LYS A 66 -11.38 14.61 -10.26
CA LYS A 66 -11.57 16.06 -10.52
C LYS A 66 -10.81 16.54 -11.74
N LEU A 67 -9.63 15.97 -12.00
CA LEU A 67 -8.79 16.29 -13.15
C LEU A 67 -9.17 15.53 -14.42
N GLY A 68 -10.18 14.64 -14.37
CA GLY A 68 -10.57 13.82 -15.52
C GLY A 68 -9.56 12.73 -15.90
N ASN A 69 -8.64 12.38 -14.98
CA ASN A 69 -7.50 11.49 -15.24
C ASN A 69 -7.67 10.08 -14.68
N VAL A 70 -8.89 9.66 -14.33
CA VAL A 70 -9.15 8.28 -13.89
C VAL A 70 -9.09 7.36 -15.10
N ARG A 71 -8.16 6.41 -15.09
CA ARG A 71 -7.95 5.42 -16.16
C ARG A 71 -8.49 4.04 -15.79
N GLU A 72 -8.92 3.89 -14.53
CA GLU A 72 -9.33 2.67 -13.91
C GLU A 72 -10.79 2.34 -14.23
N ASN A 73 -11.07 1.08 -14.53
CA ASN A 73 -12.41 0.60 -14.88
C ASN A 73 -13.31 0.38 -13.65
N PHE A 74 -13.09 1.13 -12.57
CA PHE A 74 -13.86 1.02 -11.34
C PHE A 74 -14.20 2.37 -10.73
N SER A 75 -15.35 2.42 -10.05
CA SER A 75 -15.84 3.66 -9.46
C SER A 75 -15.12 4.01 -8.15
N LYS A 76 -15.17 5.29 -7.80
CA LYS A 76 -14.75 5.84 -6.50
C LYS A 76 -15.25 5.00 -5.33
N ASN A 77 -16.53 4.62 -5.36
CA ASN A 77 -17.15 3.83 -4.29
C ASN A 77 -16.53 2.43 -4.16
N THR A 78 -16.07 1.85 -5.26
CA THR A 78 -15.40 0.55 -5.24
C THR A 78 -14.05 0.62 -4.52
N TYR A 79 -13.30 1.70 -4.76
CA TYR A 79 -12.03 2.00 -4.10
C TYR A 79 -12.21 2.22 -2.59
N TYR A 80 -13.08 3.15 -2.19
CA TYR A 80 -13.24 3.46 -0.76
C TYR A 80 -13.84 2.31 0.05
N ARG A 81 -14.81 1.56 -0.50
CA ARG A 81 -15.37 0.38 0.18
C ARG A 81 -14.34 -0.73 0.37
N PHE A 82 -13.33 -0.81 -0.49
CA PHE A 82 -12.24 -1.76 -0.34
C PHE A 82 -11.33 -1.39 0.85
N ILE A 83 -10.88 -0.13 0.91
CA ILE A 83 -10.02 0.34 2.01
C ILE A 83 -10.76 0.33 3.35
N MET A 84 -12.02 0.77 3.35
CA MET A 84 -12.85 0.91 4.55
C MET A 84 -13.65 -0.35 4.88
N SER A 85 -13.26 -1.51 4.34
CA SER A 85 -13.95 -2.78 4.62
C SER A 85 -13.74 -3.18 6.09
N PRO A 86 -14.79 -3.32 6.92
CA PRO A 86 -14.65 -3.76 8.30
C PRO A 86 -14.26 -5.24 8.42
N ARG A 87 -14.34 -5.99 7.31
CA ARG A 87 -13.92 -7.41 7.27
C ARG A 87 -12.41 -7.57 7.16
N THR A 88 -11.69 -6.52 6.75
CA THR A 88 -10.25 -6.60 6.58
C THR A 88 -9.57 -6.28 7.91
N ASN A 89 -8.89 -7.26 8.49
CA ASN A 89 -8.04 -7.04 9.65
C ASN A 89 -6.68 -6.49 9.20
N TRP A 90 -6.59 -5.16 9.14
CA TRP A 90 -5.38 -4.46 8.70
C TRP A 90 -4.19 -4.68 9.62
N LEU A 91 -4.41 -4.76 10.95
CA LEU A 91 -3.35 -5.04 11.92
C LEU A 91 -2.72 -6.42 11.67
N ARG A 92 -3.56 -7.46 11.56
CA ARG A 92 -3.09 -8.81 11.26
C ARG A 92 -2.38 -8.87 9.91
N PHE A 93 -2.89 -8.15 8.91
CA PHE A 93 -2.26 -8.07 7.59
C PHE A 93 -0.87 -7.46 7.66
N THR A 94 -0.69 -6.32 8.33
CA THR A 94 0.62 -5.67 8.44
C THR A 94 1.57 -6.52 9.28
N THR A 95 1.13 -7.14 10.37
CA THR A 95 1.96 -8.08 11.15
C THR A 95 2.46 -9.26 10.32
N LEU A 96 1.58 -9.92 9.56
CA LEU A 96 1.96 -11.06 8.73
C LEU A 96 2.85 -10.66 7.55
N LEU A 97 2.64 -9.46 6.99
CA LEU A 97 3.51 -8.93 5.94
C LEU A 97 4.91 -8.61 6.49
N SER A 98 5.00 -7.97 7.65
CA SER A 98 6.27 -7.69 8.33
C SER A 98 7.03 -8.96 8.65
N GLU A 99 6.36 -9.96 9.24
CA GLU A 99 6.93 -11.30 9.47
C GLU A 99 7.51 -11.88 8.18
N ARG A 100 6.76 -11.81 7.07
CA ARG A 100 7.21 -12.32 5.79
C ARG A 100 8.45 -11.62 5.26
N ILE A 101 8.47 -10.30 5.33
CA ILE A 101 9.59 -9.48 4.84
C ILE A 101 10.82 -9.77 5.69
N ILE A 102 10.69 -9.79 7.01
CA ILE A 102 11.78 -10.10 7.93
C ILE A 102 12.36 -11.47 7.61
N ASN A 103 11.53 -12.51 7.57
CA ASN A 103 12.01 -13.89 7.42
C ASN A 103 12.53 -14.21 6.01
N ARG A 104 11.93 -13.65 4.96
CA ARG A 104 12.33 -13.96 3.57
C ARG A 104 13.41 -13.04 3.01
N HIS A 105 13.50 -11.81 3.50
CA HIS A 105 14.38 -10.80 2.89
C HIS A 105 15.42 -10.27 3.86
N ILE A 106 15.06 -9.96 5.11
CA ILE A 106 16.02 -9.37 6.05
C ILE A 106 16.92 -10.42 6.69
N ARG A 107 16.36 -11.51 7.25
CA ARG A 107 17.13 -12.55 7.94
C ARG A 107 18.26 -13.16 7.08
N PRO A 108 18.08 -13.44 5.78
CA PRO A 108 19.18 -13.96 4.95
C PRO A 108 20.33 -12.97 4.74
N LEU A 109 20.11 -11.68 5.01
CA LEU A 109 21.13 -10.62 4.88
C LEU A 109 21.93 -10.42 6.18
N THR A 110 21.55 -11.11 7.26
CA THR A 110 22.17 -11.04 8.58
C THR A 110 22.71 -12.41 8.99
N SER A 111 23.77 -12.47 9.81
CA SER A 111 24.20 -13.75 10.38
C SER A 111 23.34 -14.15 11.57
N GLU A 112 23.23 -15.45 11.86
CA GLU A 112 22.46 -15.96 13.00
C GLU A 112 22.96 -15.46 14.37
N SER A 113 24.18 -14.94 14.45
CA SER A 113 24.75 -14.36 15.67
C SER A 113 24.36 -12.90 15.92
N TRP A 114 23.52 -12.29 15.08
CA TRP A 114 23.04 -10.92 15.28
C TRP A 114 21.78 -10.93 16.14
N ASP A 115 21.74 -10.03 17.12
CA ASP A 115 20.56 -9.86 17.97
C ASP A 115 19.43 -9.13 17.23
N ASP A 116 18.20 -9.65 17.34
CA ASP A 116 17.00 -8.97 16.83
C ASP A 116 16.74 -7.69 17.66
N CYS A 117 16.60 -6.54 17.00
CA CYS A 117 16.30 -5.26 17.65
C CYS A 117 14.85 -4.82 17.36
N PHE A 118 14.13 -4.43 18.41
CA PHE A 118 12.81 -3.80 18.28
C PHE A 118 12.94 -2.28 18.43
N VAL A 119 12.88 -1.57 17.30
CA VAL A 119 12.96 -0.11 17.25
C VAL A 119 11.56 0.48 17.20
N ILE A 120 11.27 1.41 18.12
CA ILE A 120 10.06 2.22 18.12
C ILE A 120 10.46 3.63 17.69
N ASP A 121 9.85 4.12 16.62
CA ASP A 121 9.96 5.49 16.15
C ASP A 121 8.61 6.18 16.38
N ASP A 122 8.61 7.26 17.16
CA ASP A 122 7.43 8.08 17.45
C ASP A 122 7.39 9.36 16.58
N SER A 123 8.22 9.41 15.53
CA SER A 123 8.23 10.50 14.55
C SER A 123 6.81 10.82 14.05
N LEU A 124 6.45 12.10 14.17
CA LEU A 124 5.19 12.62 13.64
C LEU A 124 5.27 12.66 12.11
N TYR A 125 4.33 12.00 11.45
CA TYR A 125 4.23 12.04 9.99
C TYR A 125 3.32 13.21 9.58
N GLU A 126 3.87 14.23 8.91
CA GLU A 126 3.08 15.33 8.37
C GLU A 126 2.09 14.76 7.33
N ARG A 127 0.79 14.79 7.65
CA ARG A 127 -0.25 14.33 6.71
C ARG A 127 -0.50 15.40 5.66
N ALA A 128 0.19 15.30 4.52
CA ALA A 128 -0.09 16.14 3.36
C ALA A 128 -1.60 16.06 2.97
N GLY A 129 -2.34 17.15 3.19
CA GLY A 129 -3.73 17.29 2.72
C GLY A 129 -4.80 17.51 3.81
N TYR A 130 -4.46 17.49 5.10
CA TYR A 130 -5.41 17.84 6.17
C TYR A 130 -5.08 19.22 6.75
N LYS A 131 -5.82 20.26 6.34
CA LYS A 131 -5.58 21.65 6.79
C LYS A 131 -5.88 21.93 8.27
N ARG A 132 -6.38 20.95 9.05
CA ARG A 132 -6.86 21.13 10.44
C ARG A 132 -6.93 19.82 11.21
N THR A 133 -5.83 19.08 11.30
CA THR A 133 -5.72 17.99 12.27
C THR A 133 -4.57 18.32 13.21
N GLU A 134 -4.80 18.21 14.51
CA GLU A 134 -3.88 18.62 15.60
C GLU A 134 -2.57 17.80 15.66
N LEU A 135 -2.34 16.95 14.66
CA LEU A 135 -1.09 16.25 14.41
C LEU A 135 -0.57 16.77 13.07
N ALA A 136 0.04 17.96 13.14
CA ALA A 136 0.91 18.51 12.11
C ALA A 136 2.34 18.10 12.46
#